data_AF-A0A3P6QKU5-F1
#
_entry.id   AF-A0A3P6QKU5-F1
#
_cell.length_a   1.000
_cell.length_b   1.000
_cell.length_c   1.000
_cell.angle_alpha   90.00
_cell.angle_beta   90.00
_cell.angle_gamma   90.00
#
_symmetry.space_group_name_H-M   'P 1'
#
loop_
_entity.id
_entity.type
_entity.pdbx_description
1 polymer ?
#
loop_
_entity_poly.entity_id
_entity_poly.type
_entity_poly.pdbx_seq_one_letter_code
_entity_poly.pdbx_strand_id
1 'polypeptide(L)'
;MDRRKLTLNNTLADINSKKRVLSDLANAEQEAFHNKFLVLKNNGRSMGCGEAWQWYEAHKEQFKYPVYVPLLSITLVSEEAGKYLENIVAQRDFLMFIFGCAEDESLLTDKRHPWRINSCVVSKEEVTTFCWFS
;
A
#
# COMPACT_ATOMS: atom_id res chain seq x y z
N MET A 1 -6.48 4.41 51.33
CA MET A 1 -7.23 3.89 50.16
C MET A 1 -7.11 4.76 48.90
N ASP A 2 -6.66 6.02 48.99
CA ASP A 2 -6.63 6.95 47.83
C ASP A 2 -5.56 6.73 46.77
N ARG A 3 -4.34 6.32 47.16
CA ARG A 3 -3.22 6.25 46.22
C ARG A 3 -3.48 5.29 45.05
N ARG A 4 -4.07 4.13 45.32
CA ARG A 4 -4.41 3.14 44.29
C ARG A 4 -5.50 3.64 43.34
N LYS A 5 -6.52 4.35 43.83
CA LYS A 5 -7.56 4.96 42.99
C LYS A 5 -6.99 6.06 42.10
N LEU A 6 -6.11 6.90 42.64
CA LEU A 6 -5.45 7.95 41.87
C LEU A 6 -4.56 7.36 40.76
N THR A 7 -3.78 6.32 41.08
CA THR A 7 -2.96 5.61 40.07
C THR A 7 -3.83 5.03 38.96
N LEU A 8 -4.93 4.35 39.31
CA LEU A 8 -5.86 3.78 38.32
C LEU A 8 -6.49 4.85 37.41
N ASN A 9 -6.90 5.99 37.97
CA ASN A 9 -7.48 7.08 37.18
C ASN A 9 -6.46 7.68 36.20
N ASN A 10 -5.21 7.86 36.64
CA ASN A 10 -4.15 8.36 35.77
C ASN A 10 -3.83 7.37 34.64
N THR A 11 -3.78 6.06 34.95
CA THR A 11 -3.57 5.02 33.93
C THR A 11 -4.72 4.98 32.92
N LEU A 12 -5.96 5.12 33.37
CA LEU A 12 -7.12 5.15 32.49
C LEU A 12 -7.10 6.38 31.56
N ALA A 13 -6.70 7.54 32.08
CA ALA A 13 -6.53 8.75 31.28
C ALA A 13 -5.45 8.58 30.19
N ASP A 14 -4.31 7.98 30.54
CA ASP A 14 -3.23 7.68 29.59
C ASP A 14 -3.68 6.69 28.49
N ILE A 15 -4.37 5.62 28.84
CA ILE A 15 -4.93 4.65 27.87
C ILE A 15 -5.89 5.34 26.91
N ASN A 16 -6.80 6.17 27.43
CA ASN A 16 -7.76 6.90 26.60
C ASN A 16 -7.07 7.91 25.68
N SER A 17 -6.01 8.57 26.15
CA SER A 17 -5.18 9.46 25.33
C SER A 17 -4.54 8.69 24.17
N LYS A 18 -3.87 7.57 24.46
CA LYS A 18 -3.23 6.71 23.46
C LYS A 18 -4.24 6.16 22.44
N LYS A 19 -5.43 5.76 22.90
CA LYS A 19 -6.50 5.30 22.02
C LYS A 19 -6.93 6.37 21.00
N ARG A 20 -7.00 7.64 21.43
CA ARG A 20 -7.30 8.76 20.51
C ARG A 20 -6.19 8.93 19.47
N VAL A 21 -4.93 8.99 19.92
CA VAL A 21 -3.78 9.12 19.00
C VAL A 21 -3.76 8.00 17.96
N LEU A 22 -4.00 6.75 18.35
CA LEU A 22 -4.08 5.63 17.40
C LEU A 22 -5.24 5.77 16.42
N SER A 23 -6.39 6.27 16.87
CA SER A 23 -7.53 6.52 15.99
C SER A 23 -7.24 7.63 14.98
N ASP A 24 -6.57 8.70 15.41
CA ASP A 24 -6.21 9.83 14.54
C ASP A 24 -5.19 9.40 13.49
N LEU A 25 -4.20 8.58 13.87
CA LEU A 25 -3.22 7.99 12.96
C LEU A 25 -3.90 7.08 11.93
N ALA A 26 -4.81 6.20 12.36
CA ALA A 26 -5.54 5.32 11.44
C ALA A 26 -6.39 6.10 10.43
N ASN A 27 -7.04 7.19 10.88
CA ASN A 27 -7.80 8.06 9.99
C ASN A 27 -6.89 8.76 8.96
N ALA A 28 -5.74 9.27 9.39
CA ALA A 28 -4.77 9.91 8.50
C ALA A 28 -4.19 8.93 7.48
N GLU A 29 -3.88 7.70 7.88
CA GLU A 29 -3.44 6.63 6.96
C GLU A 29 -4.51 6.29 5.94
N GLN A 30 -5.77 6.18 6.36
CA GLN A 30 -6.89 5.89 5.47
C GLN A 30 -7.11 7.02 4.46
N GLU A 31 -7.02 8.28 4.89
CA GLU A 31 -7.12 9.45 4.01
C GLU A 31 -5.95 9.50 3.01
N ALA A 32 -4.73 9.27 3.48
CA ALA A 32 -3.55 9.21 2.62
C ALA A 32 -3.67 8.11 1.56
N PHE A 33 -4.14 6.92 1.95
CA PHE A 33 -4.41 5.83 1.02
C PHE A 33 -5.50 6.20 0.01
N HIS A 34 -6.60 6.80 0.48
CA HIS A 34 -7.70 7.23 -0.41
C HIS A 34 -7.19 8.19 -1.49
N ASN A 35 -6.37 9.17 -1.11
CA ASN A 35 -5.77 10.11 -2.06
C ASN A 35 -4.88 9.40 -3.07
N LYS A 36 -4.00 8.47 -2.63
CA LYS A 36 -3.17 7.67 -3.54
C LYS A 36 -4.03 6.81 -4.49
N PHE A 37 -5.12 6.24 -3.99
CA PHE A 37 -6.04 5.43 -4.80
C PHE A 37 -6.75 6.25 -5.88
N LEU A 38 -7.16 7.49 -5.57
CA LEU A 38 -7.72 8.40 -6.58
C LEU A 38 -6.70 8.70 -7.69
N VAL A 39 -5.43 8.93 -7.33
CA VAL A 39 -4.36 9.15 -8.31
C VAL A 39 -4.13 7.90 -9.17
N LEU A 40 -4.10 6.71 -8.56
CA LEU A 40 -3.98 5.44 -9.29
C LEU A 40 -5.11 5.25 -10.29
N LYS A 41 -6.36 5.47 -9.85
CA LYS A 41 -7.55 5.32 -10.69
C LYS A 41 -7.54 6.29 -11.87
N ASN A 42 -7.13 7.54 -11.64
CA ASN A 42 -7.09 8.55 -12.69
C ASN A 42 -5.94 8.32 -13.68
N ASN A 43 -4.73 8.08 -13.19
CA ASN A 43 -3.55 7.89 -14.03
C ASN A 43 -3.58 6.54 -14.77
N GLY A 44 -4.13 5.51 -14.14
CA GLY A 44 -4.28 4.17 -14.71
C GLY A 44 -5.64 3.93 -15.38
N ARG A 45 -6.43 4.97 -15.65
CA ARG A 45 -7.81 4.83 -16.16
C ARG A 45 -7.90 4.02 -17.45
N SER A 46 -7.00 4.26 -18.40
CA SER A 46 -6.98 3.53 -19.68
C SER A 46 -6.61 2.05 -19.53
N MET A 47 -5.89 1.71 -18.45
CA MET A 47 -5.47 0.36 -18.12
C MET A 47 -6.44 -0.35 -17.16
N GLY A 48 -7.41 0.37 -16.56
CA GLY A 48 -8.31 -0.17 -15.54
C GLY A 48 -7.64 -0.48 -14.21
N CYS A 49 -6.60 0.28 -13.82
CA CYS A 49 -5.84 0.02 -12.59
C CYS A 49 -6.69 0.12 -11.31
N GLY A 50 -7.67 1.04 -11.27
CA GLY A 50 -8.53 1.20 -10.11
C GLY A 50 -9.42 -0.02 -9.89
N GLU A 51 -10.03 -0.52 -10.96
CA GLU A 51 -10.87 -1.70 -10.99
C GLU A 51 -10.07 -2.96 -10.65
N ALA A 52 -8.87 -3.12 -11.23
CA ALA A 52 -7.97 -4.23 -10.93
C ALA A 52 -7.57 -4.26 -9.45
N TRP A 53 -7.23 -3.10 -8.87
CA TRP A 53 -6.88 -3.01 -7.45
C TRP A 53 -8.06 -3.35 -6.53
N GLN A 54 -9.26 -2.83 -6.84
CA GLN A 54 -10.47 -3.16 -6.08
C GLN A 54 -10.82 -4.65 -6.15
N TRP A 55 -10.65 -5.26 -7.33
CA TRP A 55 -10.86 -6.69 -7.48
C TRP A 55 -9.85 -7.49 -6.66
N TYR A 56 -8.56 -7.12 -6.70
CA TYR A 56 -7.53 -7.75 -5.88
C TYR A 56 -7.88 -7.68 -4.39
N GLU A 57 -8.23 -6.51 -3.86
CA GLU A 57 -8.59 -6.37 -2.45
C GLU A 57 -9.80 -7.23 -2.05
N ALA A 58 -10.79 -7.37 -2.94
CA ALA A 58 -11.96 -8.24 -2.69
C ALA A 58 -11.64 -9.75 -2.77
N HIS A 59 -10.55 -10.15 -3.42
CA HIS A 59 -10.16 -11.55 -3.62
C HIS A 59 -8.78 -11.88 -3.03
N LYS A 60 -8.28 -11.03 -2.13
CA LYS A 60 -6.92 -11.05 -1.60
C LYS A 60 -6.53 -12.38 -0.97
N GLU A 61 -7.50 -13.07 -0.38
CA GLU A 61 -7.32 -14.39 0.24
C GLU A 61 -6.97 -15.51 -0.76
N GLN A 62 -7.19 -15.29 -2.08
CA GLN A 62 -6.84 -16.25 -3.13
C GLN A 62 -5.36 -16.17 -3.54
N PHE A 63 -4.69 -15.08 -3.19
CA PHE A 63 -3.30 -14.82 -3.56
C PHE A 63 -2.36 -15.46 -2.55
N LYS A 64 -1.28 -16.05 -3.04
CA LYS A 64 -0.22 -16.62 -2.17
C LYS A 64 0.60 -15.52 -1.51
N TYR A 65 0.81 -14.42 -2.22
CA TYR A 65 1.61 -13.28 -1.79
C TYR A 65 0.85 -11.96 -1.92
N PRO A 66 1.16 -10.95 -1.08
CA PRO A 66 0.61 -9.61 -1.27
C PRO A 66 1.08 -9.00 -2.59
N VAL A 67 0.14 -8.37 -3.30
CA VAL A 67 0.41 -7.57 -4.49
C VAL A 67 0.72 -6.12 -4.09
N TYR A 68 1.76 -5.55 -4.67
CA TYR A 68 2.18 -4.18 -4.42
C TYR A 68 2.04 -3.31 -5.65
N VAL A 69 1.67 -2.04 -5.44
CA VAL A 69 1.72 -1.00 -6.47
C VAL A 69 2.56 0.15 -5.92
N PRO A 70 3.66 0.57 -6.57
CA PRO A 70 4.56 1.58 -6.02
C PRO A 70 3.85 2.88 -5.64
N LEU A 71 2.90 3.36 -6.47
CA LEU A 71 2.11 4.56 -6.19
C LEU A 71 1.31 4.47 -4.88
N LEU A 72 0.86 3.27 -4.49
CA LEU A 72 0.14 3.04 -3.24
C LEU A 72 1.08 2.79 -2.06
N SER A 73 2.23 2.17 -2.33
CA SER A 73 3.10 1.56 -1.31
C SER A 73 4.26 2.46 -0.87
N ILE A 74 4.72 3.38 -1.72
CA ILE A 74 5.84 4.27 -1.43
C ILE A 74 5.33 5.51 -0.68
N THR A 75 6.10 5.92 0.33
CA THR A 75 5.94 7.21 1.01
C THR A 75 7.29 7.92 0.98
N LEU A 76 7.27 9.20 0.62
CA LEU A 76 8.47 10.00 0.48
C LEU A 76 8.66 10.90 1.70
N VAL A 77 9.93 11.14 2.05
CA VAL A 77 10.31 11.92 3.23
C VAL A 77 10.20 13.42 3.01
N SER A 78 10.20 13.88 1.75
CA SER A 78 10.07 15.29 1.39
C SER A 78 9.53 15.48 -0.03
N GLU A 79 9.12 16.71 -0.35
CA GLU A 79 8.64 17.09 -1.68
C GLU A 79 9.76 17.04 -2.74
N GLU A 80 10.99 17.40 -2.35
CA GLU A 80 12.17 17.35 -3.23
C GLU A 80 12.49 15.92 -3.65
N ALA A 81 12.35 14.95 -2.73
CA ALA A 81 12.47 13.54 -3.06
C ALA A 81 11.40 13.10 -4.09
N GLY A 82 10.19 13.66 -4.01
CA GLY A 82 9.13 13.47 -5.01
C GLY A 82 9.54 13.96 -6.39
N LYS A 83 9.95 15.23 -6.49
CA LYS A 83 10.42 15.82 -7.75
C LYS A 83 11.59 15.05 -8.36
N TYR A 84 12.53 14.62 -7.52
CA TYR A 84 13.67 13.83 -7.98
C TYR A 84 13.23 12.48 -8.54
N LEU A 85 12.36 11.77 -7.80
CA LEU A 85 11.88 10.45 -8.18
C LEU A 85 11.07 10.49 -9.48
N GLU A 86 10.21 11.50 -9.65
CA GLU A 86 9.41 11.72 -10.88
C GLU A 86 10.28 12.03 -12.11
N ASN A 87 11.48 12.58 -11.93
CA ASN A 87 12.42 12.84 -13.02
C ASN A 87 13.19 11.59 -13.48
N ILE A 88 13.27 10.56 -12.64
CA ILE A 88 14.07 9.36 -12.90
C ILE A 88 13.20 8.17 -13.29
N VAL A 89 12.05 8.03 -12.62
CA VAL A 89 11.14 6.91 -12.82
C VAL A 89 9.97 7.38 -13.65
N ALA A 90 9.70 6.68 -14.74
CA ALA A 90 8.58 7.03 -15.61
C ALA A 90 7.24 6.82 -14.89
N GLN A 91 6.27 7.69 -15.17
CA GLN A 91 4.93 7.63 -14.56
C GLN A 91 4.30 6.22 -14.62
N ARG A 92 4.49 5.52 -15.74
CA ARG A 92 3.97 4.16 -15.96
C ARG A 92 4.47 3.16 -14.93
N ASP A 93 5.72 3.29 -14.48
CA ASP A 93 6.35 2.31 -13.60
C ASP A 93 5.79 2.43 -12.17
N PHE A 94 5.24 3.60 -11.79
CA PHE A 94 4.46 3.72 -10.55
C PHE A 94 3.10 3.02 -10.58
N LEU A 95 2.57 2.74 -11.77
CA LEU A 95 1.29 2.06 -11.98
C LEU A 95 1.45 0.53 -12.14
N MET A 96 2.67 0.02 -11.95
CA MET A 96 2.99 -1.41 -12.10
C MET A 96 2.49 -2.21 -10.89
N PHE A 97 1.87 -3.35 -11.15
CA PHE A 97 1.47 -4.34 -10.14
C PHE A 97 2.58 -5.36 -9.98
N ILE A 98 3.12 -5.48 -8.78
CA ILE A 98 4.25 -6.33 -8.46
C ILE A 98 3.73 -7.54 -7.69
N PHE A 99 3.96 -8.73 -8.24
CA PHE A 99 3.49 -10.01 -7.71
C PHE A 99 4.66 -10.83 -7.15
N GLY A 100 4.40 -11.64 -6.12
CA GLY A 100 5.40 -12.55 -5.56
C GLY A 100 5.61 -13.84 -6.36
N CYS A 101 4.68 -14.18 -7.26
CA CYS A 101 4.77 -15.36 -8.12
C CYS A 101 3.93 -15.19 -9.41
N ALA A 102 4.22 -16.02 -10.42
CA ALA A 102 3.53 -16.00 -11.70
C ALA A 102 2.08 -16.50 -11.62
N GLU A 103 1.76 -17.39 -10.67
CA GLU A 103 0.38 -17.84 -10.51
C GLU A 103 -0.53 -16.70 -10.03
N ASP A 104 -0.07 -15.91 -9.06
CA ASP A 104 -0.79 -14.74 -8.57
C ASP A 104 -0.95 -13.67 -9.66
N GLU A 105 0.08 -13.43 -10.47
CA GLU A 105 -0.01 -12.53 -11.62
C GLU A 105 -1.12 -12.96 -12.59
N SER A 106 -1.22 -14.26 -12.86
CA SER A 106 -2.24 -14.80 -13.78
C SER A 106 -3.67 -14.57 -13.30
N LEU A 107 -3.91 -14.55 -11.98
CA LEU A 107 -5.24 -14.29 -11.42
C LEU A 107 -5.77 -12.89 -11.77
N LEU A 108 -4.88 -11.91 -11.85
CA LEU A 108 -5.23 -10.50 -12.08
C LEU A 108 -4.99 -10.04 -13.52
N THR A 109 -4.23 -10.79 -14.31
CA THR A 109 -3.91 -10.44 -15.72
C THR A 109 -4.59 -11.34 -16.76
N ASP A 110 -5.43 -12.29 -16.33
CA ASP A 110 -6.24 -13.10 -17.24
C ASP A 110 -7.04 -12.21 -18.22
N LYS A 111 -7.06 -12.62 -19.49
CA LYS A 111 -7.81 -11.97 -20.59
C LYS A 111 -9.31 -11.87 -20.36
N ARG A 112 -9.85 -12.61 -19.38
CA ARG A 112 -11.25 -12.52 -18.96
C ARG A 112 -11.57 -11.18 -18.30
N HIS A 113 -10.58 -10.52 -17.72
CA HIS A 113 -10.75 -9.24 -17.08
C HIS A 113 -10.82 -8.09 -18.10
N PRO A 114 -11.61 -7.04 -17.85
CA PRO A 114 -11.74 -5.90 -18.76
C PRO A 114 -10.56 -4.91 -18.68
N TRP A 115 -9.64 -5.10 -17.73
CA TRP A 115 -8.45 -4.25 -17.53
C TRP A 115 -7.20 -4.85 -18.18
N ARG A 116 -6.19 -4.00 -18.36
CA ARG A 116 -4.87 -4.34 -18.92
C ARG A 116 -3.79 -3.60 -18.15
N ILE A 117 -3.53 -4.09 -16.93
CA ILE A 117 -2.52 -3.54 -16.04
C ILE A 117 -1.11 -3.91 -16.49
N ASN A 118 -0.13 -3.07 -16.16
CA ASN A 118 1.28 -3.48 -16.22
C ASN A 118 1.59 -4.31 -14.99
N SER A 119 2.25 -5.44 -15.19
CA SER A 119 2.62 -6.35 -14.12
C SER A 119 4.07 -6.77 -14.22
N CYS A 120 4.65 -7.15 -13.09
CA CYS A 120 5.87 -7.93 -13.04
C CYS A 120 5.83 -8.89 -11.86
N VAL A 121 6.62 -9.96 -11.95
CA VAL A 121 6.84 -10.91 -10.86
C VAL A 121 8.22 -10.67 -10.29
N VAL A 122 8.29 -10.54 -8.97
CA VAL A 122 9.55 -10.47 -8.23
C VAL A 122 9.50 -11.53 -7.14
N SER A 123 10.31 -12.57 -7.29
CA SER A 123 10.35 -13.69 -6.37
C SER A 123 11.05 -13.30 -5.05
N LYS A 124 10.80 -14.07 -3.99
CA LYS A 124 11.45 -13.83 -2.70
C LYS A 124 12.97 -13.96 -2.79
N GLU A 125 13.46 -14.89 -3.60
CA GLU A 125 14.88 -15.12 -3.86
C GLU A 125 15.52 -13.88 -4.51
N GLU A 126 14.83 -13.27 -5.49
CA GLU A 126 15.26 -12.04 -6.13
C GLU A 126 15.35 -10.89 -5.12
N VAL A 127 14.29 -10.68 -4.32
CA VAL A 127 14.30 -9.67 -3.25
C VAL A 127 15.48 -9.88 -2.30
N THR A 128 15.69 -11.11 -1.84
CA THR A 128 16.82 -11.38 -0.93
C THR A 128 18.14 -11.04 -1.60
N THR A 129 18.37 -11.47 -2.83
CA THR A 129 19.60 -11.20 -3.59
C THR A 129 19.91 -9.70 -3.70
N PHE A 130 18.89 -8.87 -3.96
CA PHE A 130 19.07 -7.42 -4.09
C PHE A 130 19.22 -6.69 -2.74
N CYS A 131 18.67 -7.22 -1.66
CA CYS A 131 18.72 -6.60 -0.33
C CYS A 131 19.98 -6.93 0.47
N TRP A 132 20.94 -7.73 -0.04
CA TRP A 132 22.21 -8.05 0.65
C TRP A 132 23.26 -6.92 0.65
N PHE A 133 22.93 -5.70 0.21
CA PHE A 133 23.79 -4.51 0.35
C PHE A 133 23.41 -3.63 1.55
N SER A 134 23.05 -4.23 2.68
CA SER A 134 22.80 -3.51 3.95
C SER A 134 23.60 -4.10 5.09
#